data_AF-A0A9X2J1U4-F1
#
_entry.id   AF-A0A9X2J1U4-F1
#
_cell.length_a   1.000
_cell.length_b   1.000
_cell.length_c   1.000
_cell.angle_alpha   90.00
_cell.angle_beta   90.00
_cell.angle_gamma   90.00
#
_symmetry.space_group_name_H-M   'P 1'
#
loop_
_entity.id
_entity.type
_entity.pdbx_description
1 polymer ?
#
loop_
_entity_poly.entity_id
_entity_poly.type
_entity_poly.pdbx_seq_one_letter_code
_entity_poly.pdbx_strand_id
1 'polypeptide(L)'
;MTGGTGSKRSGAQRVLLGFGIVYALAGLLALIVIPASVYGWFGVESDPLSGVFALLLALPWTIALYLMGDVGTWGSLAFCTAAIALNIYLIWRFSRPRR
;
A
#
# COMPACT_ATOMS: atom_id res chain seq x y z
N MET A 1 10.88 -40.22 12.81
CA MET A 1 9.93 -39.60 11.85
C MET A 1 9.85 -38.10 12.13
N THR A 2 10.80 -37.30 11.66
CA THR A 2 10.85 -35.84 11.92
C THR A 2 11.48 -35.14 10.72
N GLY A 3 10.69 -34.82 9.69
CA GLY A 3 11.24 -34.23 8.45
C GLY A 3 10.28 -33.43 7.57
N GLY A 4 9.11 -33.01 8.07
CA GLY A 4 8.06 -32.41 7.24
C GLY A 4 7.94 -30.88 7.29
N THR A 5 8.63 -30.18 8.18
CA THR A 5 8.32 -28.77 8.51
C THR A 5 9.12 -27.72 7.73
N GLY A 6 10.20 -28.10 7.05
CA GLY A 6 11.09 -27.17 6.34
C GLY A 6 10.56 -26.69 4.97
N SER A 7 9.90 -27.57 4.21
CA SER A 7 9.45 -27.26 2.84
C SER A 7 8.28 -26.25 2.79
N LYS A 8 7.33 -26.34 3.74
CA LYS A 8 6.13 -25.49 3.77
C LYS A 8 6.44 -24.01 4.06
N ARG A 9 7.48 -23.71 4.85
CA ARG A 9 7.85 -22.32 5.19
C ARG A 9 8.44 -21.55 4.01
N SER A 10 9.16 -22.24 3.12
CA SER A 10 9.72 -21.66 1.88
C SER A 10 8.64 -21.20 0.90
N GLY A 11 7.60 -22.03 0.69
CA GLY A 11 6.49 -21.71 -0.21
C GLY A 11 5.66 -20.52 0.28
N ALA A 12 5.24 -20.54 1.54
CA ALA A 12 4.46 -19.45 2.14
C ALA A 12 5.20 -18.10 2.09
N GLN A 13 6.52 -18.11 2.29
CA GLN A 13 7.34 -16.91 2.25
C GLN A 13 7.43 -16.30 0.85
N ARG A 14 7.54 -17.13 -0.20
CA ARG A 14 7.53 -16.64 -1.59
C ARG A 14 6.19 -16.03 -1.96
N VAL A 15 5.09 -16.61 -1.49
CA VAL A 15 3.74 -16.07 -1.70
C VAL A 15 3.58 -14.72 -1.00
N LEU A 16 4.00 -14.59 0.26
CA LEU A 16 3.95 -13.32 0.99
C LEU A 16 4.80 -12.23 0.35
N LEU A 17 5.99 -12.59 -0.14
CA LEU A 17 6.87 -11.65 -0.82
C LEU A 17 6.29 -11.22 -2.17
N GLY A 18 5.75 -12.16 -2.95
CA GLY A 18 5.05 -11.86 -4.20
C GLY A 18 3.84 -10.93 -3.97
N PHE A 19 3.03 -11.22 -2.95
CA PHE A 19 1.94 -10.36 -2.52
C PHE A 19 2.42 -8.95 -2.14
N GLY A 20 3.50 -8.85 -1.35
CA GLY A 20 4.09 -7.57 -0.96
C GLY A 20 4.57 -6.74 -2.14
N ILE A 21 5.13 -7.37 -3.18
CA ILE A 21 5.56 -6.67 -4.41
C ILE A 21 4.33 -6.14 -5.16
N VAL A 22 3.32 -6.98 -5.39
CA VAL A 22 2.08 -6.56 -6.10
C VAL A 22 1.42 -5.41 -5.35
N TYR A 23 1.34 -5.51 -4.02
CA TYR A 23 0.81 -4.46 -3.16
C TYR A 23 1.61 -3.16 -3.26
N ALA A 24 2.95 -3.24 -3.25
CA ALA A 24 3.81 -2.07 -3.40
C ALA A 24 3.64 -1.38 -4.76
N LEU A 25 3.54 -2.16 -5.85
CA LEU A 25 3.27 -1.64 -7.19
C LEU A 25 1.90 -0.96 -7.26
N ALA A 26 0.86 -1.58 -6.68
CA ALA A 26 -0.47 -0.98 -6.60
C ALA A 26 -0.45 0.34 -5.80
N GLY A 27 0.28 0.38 -4.69
CA GLY A 27 0.49 1.60 -3.89
C GLY A 27 1.15 2.72 -4.68
N LEU A 28 2.22 2.40 -5.41
CA LEU A 28 2.91 3.37 -6.25
C LEU A 28 2.00 3.91 -7.36
N LEU A 29 1.28 3.02 -8.05
CA LEU A 29 0.35 3.42 -9.10
C LEU A 29 -0.78 4.30 -8.55
N ALA A 30 -1.37 3.94 -7.41
CA ALA A 30 -2.40 4.75 -6.78
C ALA A 30 -1.91 6.16 -6.43
N LEU A 31 -0.67 6.29 -5.93
CA LEU A 31 -0.07 7.59 -5.63
C LEU A 31 0.25 8.42 -6.88
N ILE A 32 0.58 7.78 -8.01
CA ILE A 32 0.81 8.45 -9.31
C ILE A 32 -0.50 8.88 -9.97
N VAL A 33 -1.56 8.08 -9.82
CA VAL A 33 -2.88 8.35 -10.40
C VAL A 33 -3.49 9.64 -9.85
N ILE A 34 -3.19 10.02 -8.61
CA ILE A 34 -3.68 11.26 -7.99
C ILE A 34 -3.19 12.51 -8.76
N PRO A 35 -1.87 12.81 -8.87
CA PRO A 35 -1.40 13.94 -9.64
C PRO A 35 -1.71 13.78 -11.14
N ALA A 36 -1.68 12.55 -11.68
CA ALA A 36 -2.06 12.33 -13.08
C ALA A 36 -3.50 12.77 -13.37
N SER A 37 -4.44 12.49 -12.46
CA SER A 37 -5.84 12.93 -12.59
C SER A 37 -5.99 14.44 -12.36
N VAL A 38 -5.29 15.00 -11.37
CA VAL A 38 -5.35 16.44 -11.07
C VAL A 38 -4.81 17.30 -12.22
N TYR A 39 -3.74 16.87 -12.88
CA TYR A 39 -3.12 17.60 -13.99
C TYR A 39 -3.62 17.14 -15.37
N GLY A 40 -4.60 16.23 -15.43
CA GLY A 40 -5.14 15.70 -16.68
C GLY A 40 -4.10 15.01 -17.57
N TRP A 41 -3.10 14.36 -16.97
CA TRP A 41 -2.09 13.62 -17.71
C TRP A 41 -2.77 12.57 -18.59
N PHE A 42 -2.26 12.38 -19.82
CA PHE A 42 -2.82 11.48 -20.83
C PHE A 42 -4.21 11.85 -21.37
N GLY A 43 -4.67 13.09 -21.16
CA GLY A 43 -6.00 13.53 -21.63
C GLY A 43 -7.15 12.95 -20.81
N VAL A 44 -6.85 12.51 -19.58
CA VAL A 44 -7.84 12.01 -18.62
C VAL A 44 -8.55 13.21 -17.97
N GLU A 45 -9.88 13.13 -17.88
CA GLU A 45 -10.69 14.14 -17.18
C GLU A 45 -10.33 14.17 -15.69
N SER A 46 -10.32 15.36 -15.08
CA SER A 46 -9.97 15.48 -13.67
C SER A 46 -11.00 14.83 -12.75
N ASP A 47 -10.65 13.67 -12.20
CA ASP A 47 -11.50 12.92 -11.27
C ASP A 47 -11.06 13.11 -9.80
N PRO A 48 -11.88 13.77 -8.96
CA PRO A 48 -11.59 13.92 -7.52
C PRO A 48 -11.63 12.59 -6.74
N LEU A 49 -12.24 11.53 -7.28
CA LEU A 49 -12.29 10.20 -6.65
C LEU A 49 -11.03 9.37 -6.88
N SER A 50 -10.08 9.84 -7.69
CA SER A 50 -8.81 9.17 -7.95
C SER A 50 -8.00 8.83 -6.67
N GLY A 51 -8.18 9.59 -5.59
CA GLY A 51 -7.56 9.33 -4.28
C GLY A 51 -8.10 8.12 -3.52
N VAL A 52 -9.25 7.56 -3.93
CA VAL A 52 -9.87 6.40 -3.25
C VAL A 52 -8.94 5.18 -3.25
N PHE A 53 -8.17 4.96 -4.32
CA PHE A 53 -7.23 3.84 -4.38
C PHE A 53 -6.15 3.93 -3.30
N ALA A 54 -5.60 5.14 -3.09
CA ALA A 54 -4.60 5.37 -2.05
C ALA A 54 -5.22 5.21 -0.65
N LEU A 55 -6.45 5.66 -0.43
CA LEU A 55 -7.18 5.46 0.82
C LEU A 55 -7.41 3.98 1.12
N LEU A 56 -7.90 3.20 0.15
CA LEU A 56 -8.15 1.77 0.33
C LEU A 56 -6.85 1.01 0.62
N LEU A 57 -5.76 1.35 -0.07
CA LEU A 57 -4.46 0.76 0.20
C LEU A 57 -3.89 1.22 1.55
N ALA A 58 -4.14 2.45 1.98
CA ALA A 58 -3.71 2.96 3.28
C ALA A 58 -4.48 2.38 4.48
N LEU A 59 -5.49 1.53 4.28
CA LEU A 59 -6.11 0.81 5.39
C LEU A 59 -5.07 0.00 6.19
N PRO A 60 -5.23 -0.14 7.51
CA PRO A 60 -6.34 0.34 8.34
C PRO A 60 -6.18 1.80 8.81
N TRP A 61 -5.11 2.49 8.41
CA TRP A 61 -4.69 3.77 8.97
C TRP A 61 -5.63 4.93 8.61
N THR A 62 -6.50 4.77 7.62
CA THR A 62 -7.48 5.80 7.22
C THR A 62 -8.48 6.13 8.32
N ILE A 63 -8.69 5.25 9.31
CA ILE A 63 -9.49 5.58 10.50
C ILE A 63 -8.83 6.72 11.29
N ALA A 64 -7.50 6.71 11.41
CA ALA A 64 -6.78 7.81 12.06
C ALA A 64 -6.89 9.10 11.25
N LEU A 65 -6.83 9.03 9.92
CA LEU A 65 -7.08 10.19 9.06
C LEU A 65 -8.48 10.77 9.28
N TYR A 66 -9.50 9.91 9.38
CA TYR A 66 -10.88 10.33 9.71
C TYR A 66 -10.96 11.01 11.08
N LEU A 67 -10.25 10.49 12.09
CA LEU A 67 -10.20 11.08 13.43
C LEU A 67 -9.45 12.42 13.49
N MET A 68 -8.49 12.64 12.60
CA MET A 68 -7.76 13.92 12.50
C MET A 68 -8.59 15.04 11.89
N GLY A 69 -9.70 14.72 11.19
CA GLY A 69 -10.55 15.70 10.52
C GLY A 69 -9.95 16.19 9.20
N ASP A 70 -10.29 17.42 8.80
CA ASP A 70 -9.80 18.00 7.55
C ASP A 70 -8.34 18.45 7.67
N VAL A 71 -7.43 17.64 7.10
CA VAL A 71 -5.99 17.92 7.00
C VAL A 71 -5.60 18.46 5.62
N GLY A 72 -6.58 18.77 4.76
CA GLY A 72 -6.39 19.18 3.38
C GLY A 72 -5.89 18.05 2.46
N THR A 73 -5.87 18.33 1.16
CA THR A 73 -5.46 17.36 0.13
C THR A 73 -4.02 16.90 0.30
N TRP A 74 -3.10 17.84 0.54
CA TRP A 74 -1.67 17.54 0.69
C TRP A 74 -1.38 16.77 1.99
N GLY A 75 -2.06 17.10 3.09
CA GLY A 75 -1.96 16.35 4.35
C GLY A 75 -2.47 14.93 4.21
N SER A 76 -3.62 14.75 3.54
CA SER A 76 -4.20 13.44 3.26
C SER A 76 -3.30 12.60 2.37
N LEU A 77 -2.69 13.19 1.34
CA LEU A 77 -1.75 12.52 0.45
C LEU A 77 -0.48 12.08 1.20
N ALA A 78 0.10 12.95 2.01
CA ALA A 78 1.28 12.64 2.81
C ALA A 78 0.98 11.51 3.81
N PHE A 79 -0.18 11.56 4.47
CA PHE A 79 -0.61 10.51 5.39
C PHE A 79 -0.82 9.17 4.67
N CYS A 80 -1.54 9.15 3.55
CA CYS A 80 -1.75 7.93 2.77
C CYS A 80 -0.43 7.34 2.27
N THR A 81 0.50 8.19 1.84
CA THR A 81 1.85 7.76 1.43
C THR A 81 2.59 7.09 2.58
N ALA A 82 2.59 7.70 3.76
CA ALA A 82 3.22 7.14 4.96
C ALA A 82 2.55 5.82 5.40
N ALA A 83 1.23 5.76 5.35
CA ALA A 83 0.44 4.56 5.69
C ALA A 83 0.72 3.39 4.74
N ILE A 84 0.74 3.63 3.43
CA ILE A 84 1.09 2.62 2.42
C ILE A 84 2.54 2.16 2.62
N ALA A 85 3.47 3.09 2.83
CA ALA A 85 4.87 2.75 3.11
C ALA A 85 5.03 1.89 4.37
N LEU A 86 4.26 2.19 5.42
CA LEU A 86 4.23 1.41 6.65
C LEU A 86 3.67 -0.01 6.42
N ASN A 87 2.60 -0.15 5.64
CA ASN A 87 2.06 -1.45 5.25
C ASN A 87 3.09 -2.31 4.50
N ILE A 88 3.77 -1.72 3.51
CA ILE A 88 4.85 -2.38 2.76
C ILE A 88 5.97 -2.81 3.72
N TYR A 89 6.39 -1.92 4.63
CA TYR A 89 7.42 -2.21 5.62
C TYR A 89 7.05 -3.39 6.51
N LEU A 90 5.80 -3.44 7.00
CA LEU A 90 5.31 -4.54 7.82
C LEU A 90 5.30 -5.86 7.04
N ILE A 91 4.72 -5.90 5.84
CA ILE A 91 4.68 -7.10 4.99
C ILE A 91 6.10 -7.62 4.77
N TRP A 92 7.03 -6.72 4.45
CA TRP A 92 8.42 -7.10 4.21
C TRP A 92 9.12 -7.59 5.48
N ARG A 93 8.89 -6.95 6.63
CA ARG A 93 9.45 -7.35 7.92
C ARG A 93 9.00 -8.75 8.34
N PHE A 94 7.75 -9.11 8.07
CA PHE A 94 7.20 -10.45 8.31
C PHE A 94 7.61 -11.47 7.26
N SER A 95 7.87 -11.03 6.03
CA SER A 95 8.38 -11.88 4.94
C SER A 95 9.87 -12.21 5.08
N ARG A 96 10.61 -11.51 5.95
CA ARG A 96 12.02 -11.80 6.21
C ARG A 96 12.18 -13.05 7.09
N PRO A 97 13.09 -13.98 6.75
CA PRO A 97 13.36 -15.13 7.58
C PRO A 97 13.95 -14.64 8.92
N ARG A 98 13.29 -14.97 10.04
CA ARG A 98 13.90 -14.84 11.36
C ARG A 98 15.05 -15.85 11.41
N ARG A 99 16.29 -15.34 11.31
CA ARG A 99 17.50 -16.14 11.53
C ARG A 99 17.53 -16.67 12.95
#